data_AF-A0A1H7RTK2-F1
#
_entry.id   AF-A0A1H7RTK2-F1
#
_cell.length_a   1.000
_cell.length_b   1.000
_cell.length_c   1.000
_cell.angle_alpha   90.00
_cell.angle_beta   90.00
_cell.angle_gamma   90.00
#
_symmetry.space_group_name_H-M   'P 1'
#
loop_
_entity.id
_entity.type
_entity.pdbx_description
1 polymer ?
#
loop_
_entity_poly.entity_id
_entity_poly.type
_entity_poly.pdbx_seq_one_letter_code
_entity_poly.pdbx_strand_id
1 'polypeptide(L)' 'MVEPFDIEIFDYTYSVFPEEEGVYTIFKEGKEYLQIQKDTESQWLKLDPASGIPLFGLDEEVNAIGQAIVAHDKNSQ' A
#
# COMPACT_ATOMS: atom_id res chain seq x y z
N MET A 1 -2.55 -15.33 6.25
CA MET A 1 -1.74 -14.15 6.60
C MET A 1 -0.86 -13.90 5.41
N VAL A 2 -0.95 -12.72 4.80
CA VAL A 2 -0.06 -12.34 3.70
C VAL A 2 1.29 -12.01 4.34
N GLU A 3 2.38 -12.56 3.82
CA GLU A 3 3.73 -12.21 4.29
C GLU A 3 4.11 -10.82 3.76
N PRO A 4 4.94 -10.05 4.48
CA PRO A 4 5.49 -8.81 3.95
C PRO A 4 6.28 -9.06 2.67
N PHE A 5 6.17 -8.15 1.72
CA PHE A 5 6.85 -8.27 0.42
C PHE A 5 7.33 -6.91 -0.07
N ASP A 6 8.34 -6.94 -0.93
CA ASP A 6 8.90 -5.76 -1.56
C ASP A 6 8.38 -5.60 -2.99
N ILE A 7 8.15 -4.36 -3.39
CA ILE A 7 7.77 -3.96 -4.73
C ILE A 7 8.66 -2.81 -5.19
N GLU A 8 9.00 -2.79 -6.48
CA GLU A 8 9.79 -1.71 -7.07
C GLU A 8 8.89 -0.88 -7.99
N ILE A 9 8.75 0.41 -7.69
CA ILE A 9 7.90 1.33 -8.44
C ILE A 9 8.66 2.65 -8.61
N PHE A 10 8.68 3.21 -9.82
CA PHE A 10 9.32 4.49 -10.13
C PHE A 10 10.77 4.61 -9.61
N ASP A 11 11.57 3.53 -9.75
CA ASP A 11 12.95 3.44 -9.25
C ASP A 11 13.11 3.46 -7.71
N TYR A 12 12.01 3.39 -6.96
CA TYR A 12 12.02 3.24 -5.50
C TYR A 12 11.62 1.82 -5.10
N THR A 13 12.30 1.29 -4.08
CA THR A 13 11.89 0.05 -3.41
C THR A 13 10.91 0.39 -2.29
N TYR A 14 9.73 -0.23 -2.33
CA TYR A 14 8.71 -0.14 -1.31
C TYR A 14 8.54 -1.50 -0.63
N SER A 15 8.55 -1.52 0.70
CA SER A 15 8.22 -2.70 1.47
C SER A 15 6.79 -2.59 1.98
N VAL A 16 5.96 -3.57 1.64
CA VAL A 16 4.55 -3.62 1.99
C VAL A 16 4.36 -4.58 3.15
N PHE A 17 3.84 -4.06 4.25
CA PHE A 17 3.51 -4.81 5.46
C PHE A 17 1.99 -4.89 5.61
N PRO A 18 1.36 -6.03 5.31
CA PRO A 18 -0.06 -6.23 5.59
C PRO A 18 -0.26 -6.30 7.12
N GLU A 19 -1.12 -5.43 7.66
CA GLU A 19 -1.43 -5.41 9.09
C GLU A 19 -2.79 -6.05 9.38
N GLU A 20 -3.82 -5.58 8.69
CA GLU A 20 -5.19 -6.07 8.82
C GLU A 20 -5.80 -6.32 7.44
N GLU A 21 -7.02 -6.87 7.40
CA GLU A 21 -7.71 -7.13 6.14
C GLU A 21 -7.94 -5.82 5.36
N GLY A 22 -7.16 -5.64 4.29
CA GLY A 22 -7.23 -4.45 3.45
C GLY A 22 -6.39 -3.27 3.93
N VAL A 23 -5.60 -3.40 5.00
CA VAL A 23 -4.74 -2.32 5.53
C VAL A 23 -3.27 -2.71 5.42
N TYR A 24 -2.47 -1.82 4.85
CA TYR A 24 -1.06 -2.08 4.54
C TYR A 24 -0.21 -0.87 4.92
N THR A 25 0.86 -1.13 5.66
CA THR A 25 1.88 -0.14 5.98
C THR A 25 3.02 -0.21 4.97
N ILE A 26 3.36 0.95 4.41
CA ILE A 26 4.32 1.08 3.31
C ILE A 26 5.59 1.74 3.82
N PHE A 27 6.72 1.10 3.58
CA PHE A 27 8.04 1.67 3.78
C PHE A 27 8.63 2.01 2.42
N LYS A 28 9.21 3.21 2.27
CA LYS A 28 9.92 3.64 1.06
C LYS A 28 11.40 3.70 1.39
N GLU A 29 12.23 2.94 0.66
CA GLU A 29 13.68 2.86 0.87
C GLU A 29 14.07 2.58 2.35
N GLY A 30 13.31 1.69 3.01
CA GLY A 30 13.54 1.29 4.39
C GLY A 30 13.09 2.30 5.46
N LYS A 31 12.36 3.36 5.08
CA LYS A 31 11.74 4.30 6.02
C LYS A 31 10.23 4.20 5.95
N GLU A 32 9.57 4.23 7.10
CA GLU A 32 8.10 4.29 7.16
C GLU A 32 7.62 5.50 6.37
N TYR A 33 6.78 5.25 5.37
CA TYR A 33 6.35 6.28 4.43
C TYR A 33 4.91 6.69 4.70
N LEU A 34 3.99 5.72 4.63
CA LEU A 34 2.57 5.93 4.89
C LEU A 34 1.85 4.59 5.04
N GLN A 35 0.62 4.65 5.51
CA GLN A 35 -0.28 3.51 5.55
C GLN A 35 -1.38 3.72 4.51
N ILE A 36 -1.79 2.64 3.84
CA ILE A 36 -2.87 2.65 2.85
C ILE A 36 -3.93 1.63 3.24
N GLN A 37 -5.16 1.94 2.85
CA GLN A 37 -6.30 1.06 2.97
C GLN A 37 -6.94 0.84 1.60
N LYS A 38 -7.24 -0.42 1.31
CA LYS A 38 -8.06 -0.81 0.17
C LYS A 38 -9.51 -0.40 0.46
N ASP A 39 -10.02 0.56 -0.32
CA ASP A 39 -11.41 1.01 -0.21
C ASP A 39 -12.30 0.22 -1.18
N THR A 40 -11.91 0.20 -2.46
CA THR A 40 -12.55 -0.63 -3.49
C THR A 40 -11.50 -1.44 -4.25
N GLU A 41 -11.92 -2.30 -5.19
CA GLU A 41 -10.98 -3.05 -6.03
C GLU A 41 -10.03 -2.17 -6.84
N SER A 42 -10.43 -0.92 -7.13
CA SER A 42 -9.68 0.01 -7.98
C SER A 42 -9.10 1.21 -7.25
N GLN A 43 -9.48 1.43 -5.99
CA GLN A 43 -9.13 2.64 -5.24
C GLN A 43 -8.49 2.34 -3.89
N TRP A 44 -7.38 3.02 -3.66
CA TRP A 44 -6.60 2.95 -2.44
C TRP A 44 -6.59 4.32 -1.77
N LEU A 45 -6.82 4.33 -0.47
CA LEU A 45 -6.83 5.54 0.33
C LEU A 45 -5.61 5.56 1.23
N LYS A 46 -4.98 6.72 1.33
CA LYS A 46 -3.93 6.96 2.32
C LYS A 46 -4.56 7.17 3.68
N LEU A 47 -4.02 6.56 4.72
CA LEU A 47 -4.39 6.84 6.10
C LEU A 47 -3.46 7.90 6.67
N ASP A 48 -4.04 8.86 7.39
CA ASP A 48 -3.28 9.86 8.12
C ASP A 48 -2.58 9.19 9.32
N PRO A 49 -1.24 9.29 9.44
CA PRO A 49 -0.50 8.57 10.48
C PRO A 49 -0.77 9.11 11.89
N ALA A 50 -1.26 10.35 12.03
CA ALA A 50 -1.54 10.95 13.34
C ALA A 50 -2.95 10.63 13.85
N SER A 51 -3.92 10.51 12.94
CA SER A 51 -5.35 10.35 13.27
C SER A 51 -5.96 9.02 12.82
N GLY A 52 -5.30 8.28 11.94
CA GLY A 52 -5.82 7.04 11.34
C GLY A 52 -6.97 7.25 10.36
N ILE A 53 -7.22 8.50 9.93
CA ILE A 53 -8.36 8.84 9.08
C ILE A 53 -7.98 8.69 7.60
N PRO A 54 -8.83 8.10 6.75
CA PRO A 54 -8.64 8.10 5.31
C PRO A 54 -8.58 9.51 4.73
N LEU A 55 -7.44 9.83 4.11
CA LEU A 55 -7.21 11.03 3.34
C LEU A 55 -7.68 10.79 1.91
N PHE A 56 -8.75 11.48 1.53
CA PHE A 56 -9.30 11.45 0.19
C PHE A 56 -8.46 12.35 -0.72
N GLY A 57 -7.87 11.77 -1.76
CA GLY A 57 -7.07 12.47 -2.75
C GLY A 57 -6.58 11.52 -3.84
N LEU A 58 -6.40 12.05 -5.06
CA LEU A 58 -5.71 11.33 -6.13
C LEU A 58 -4.21 11.39 -5.84
N ASP A 59 -3.69 10.27 -5.36
CA ASP A 59 -2.25 10.07 -5.17
C ASP A 59 -1.82 8.94 -6.12
N GLU A 60 -1.12 9.32 -7.19
CA GLU A 60 -0.69 8.38 -8.23
C GLU A 60 0.27 7.34 -7.67
N GLU A 61 1.09 7.71 -6.67
CA GLU A 61 2.02 6.80 -6.00
C GLU A 61 1.26 5.77 -5.17
N VAL A 62 0.29 6.21 -4.37
CA VAL A 62 -0.58 5.31 -3.58
C VAL A 62 -1.36 4.34 -4.47
N ASN A 63 -1.93 4.83 -5.58
CA ASN A 63 -2.64 3.96 -6.52
C ASN A 63 -1.68 2.96 -7.19
N ALA A 64 -0.47 3.37 -7.57
CA ALA A 64 0.52 2.47 -8.15
C ALA A 64 0.94 1.37 -7.16
N ILE A 65 1.20 1.72 -5.90
CA ILE A 65 1.47 0.77 -4.81
C ILE A 65 0.30 -0.21 -4.66
N GLY A 66 -0.92 0.31 -4.57
CA GLY A 66 -2.12 -0.50 -4.44
C GLY A 66 -2.33 -1.49 -5.59
N GLN A 67 -2.09 -1.05 -6.82
CA GLN A 67 -2.16 -1.92 -8.01
C GLN A 67 -1.10 -3.04 -7.96
N ALA A 68 0.12 -2.73 -7.54
CA ALA A 68 1.18 -3.71 -7.39
C ALA A 68 0.84 -4.77 -6.31
N ILE A 69 0.20 -4.37 -5.20
CA ILE A 69 -0.29 -5.30 -4.17
C ILE A 69 -1.32 -6.27 -4.76
N VAL A 70 -2.31 -5.77 -5.50
CA VAL A 70 -3.33 -6.62 -6.16
C VAL A 70 -2.69 -7.56 -7.18
N ALA A 71 -1.71 -7.08 -7.94
CA ALA A 71 -0.99 -7.90 -8.91
C ALA A 71 -0.20 -9.03 -8.23
N HIS A 72 0.43 -8.74 -7.09
CA HIS A 72 1.17 -9.73 -6.30
C HIS A 72 0.23 -10.81 -5.71
N ASP A 73 -0.92 -10.41 -5.17
CA ASP A 73 -1.94 -11.32 -4.64
C ASP A 73 -2.49 -12.28 -5.71
N LYS A 74 -2.80 -11.76 -6.90
CA LYS A 74 -3.28 -12.57 -8.04
C LYS A 74 -2.25 -13.57 -8.57
N ASN A 75 -0.96 -13.24 -8.50
CA ASN A 75 0.09 -14.12 -9.01
C ASN A 75 0.46 -15.25 -8.03
N SER A 76 -0.04 -15.16 -6.79
CA SER A 76 0.14 -16.17 -5.74
C SER A 76 -1.00 -17.21 -5.69
N GLN A 77 -1.94 -17.19 -6.65
CA GLN A 77 -3.08 -18.13 -6.77
C GLN A 77 -2.91 -19.15 -7.90
#